data_AF-A0A9Q0RI10-F1
#
_entry.id   AF-A0A9Q0RI10-F1
#
_cell.length_a   1.000
_cell.length_b   1.000
_cell.length_c   1.000
_cell.angle_alpha   90.00
_cell.angle_beta   90.00
_cell.angle_gamma   90.00
#
_symmetry.space_group_name_H-M   'P 1'
#
loop_
_entity.id
_entity.type
_entity.pdbx_description
1 polymer ?
#
loop_
_entity_poly.entity_id
_entity_poly.type
_entity_poly.pdbx_seq_one_letter_code
_entity_poly.pdbx_strand_id
1 'polypeptide(L)'
;MKLHFIFFLIFFLKATLQCGYITHFYISQNAIGESENQVDPTLYNLLSSHLDTVQLGSCTPDWGYNLLINKYHDLSDIIHEEGFLYASFDYLKEKYPDFSDSEAQKYLAYFIGIGGHQTADIYWHGYNGDPLAFMFQVAKNDFDSDSIDGIIHQVMEATADMFIANEHDPHVGLKWWIPAQAVCDVYMRYKEVEVSTTEFIIGMDVLKVLMVLLKTLNWAGTELGKIIEPWSHANYMTWGHGGIDNCVDMSVPYYTDAWLYLNDKQSVVLPHFNYVSYPYSNTGDTSFFENLVPAARELIDSGIISIDHTQNDDGSVTSEIPHIADFSKFLGLIQRYFGISALEHLSYQFLNELI
;
A
#
# COMPACT_ATOMS: atom_id res chain seq x y z
N MET A 1 -20.18 22.52 17.88
CA MET A 1 -19.41 22.54 16.61
C MET A 1 -17.97 22.07 16.80
N LYS A 2 -17.10 22.78 17.56
CA LYS A 2 -15.68 22.40 17.74
C LYS A 2 -15.43 21.01 18.36
N LEU A 3 -16.24 20.59 19.34
CA LEU A 3 -16.10 19.27 19.97
C LEU A 3 -16.50 18.11 19.04
N HIS A 4 -17.53 18.31 18.21
CA HIS A 4 -18.01 17.28 17.27
C HIS A 4 -17.04 17.13 16.10
N PHE A 5 -16.39 18.22 15.67
CA PHE A 5 -15.33 18.19 14.67
C PHE A 5 -14.08 17.45 15.19
N ILE A 6 -13.70 17.64 16.46
CA ILE A 6 -12.59 16.90 17.09
C ILE A 6 -12.92 15.40 17.24
N PHE A 7 -14.14 15.06 17.66
CA PHE A 7 -14.60 13.66 17.70
C PHE A 7 -14.66 13.02 16.30
N PHE A 8 -15.09 13.78 15.30
CA PHE A 8 -15.09 13.40 13.89
C PHE A 8 -13.68 13.18 13.34
N LEU A 9 -12.74 14.06 13.67
CA LEU A 9 -11.35 13.92 13.30
C LEU A 9 -10.76 12.65 13.95
N ILE A 10 -10.98 12.44 15.26
CA ILE A 10 -10.50 11.23 15.98
C ILE A 10 -11.12 9.96 15.37
N PHE A 11 -12.34 10.07 14.84
CA PHE A 11 -12.98 9.04 14.03
C PHE A 11 -12.22 8.82 12.70
N PHE A 12 -11.79 9.90 12.06
CA PHE A 12 -11.17 9.87 10.74
C PHE A 12 -9.71 9.37 10.73
N LEU A 13 -8.91 9.60 11.77
CA LEU A 13 -7.55 9.04 11.87
C LEU A 13 -7.52 7.53 12.10
N LYS A 14 -8.60 6.99 12.67
CA LYS A 14 -8.81 5.56 12.72
C LYS A 14 -9.28 5.00 11.37
N ALA A 15 -9.34 5.81 10.31
CA ALA A 15 -9.93 5.44 9.04
C ALA A 15 -8.89 5.23 7.93
N THR A 16 -7.74 4.70 8.27
CA THR A 16 -6.70 4.42 7.30
C THR A 16 -5.98 3.17 7.77
N LEU A 17 -5.65 2.34 6.80
CA LEU A 17 -5.49 0.92 7.00
C LEU A 17 -4.03 0.54 7.19
N GLN A 18 -3.82 -0.73 7.53
CA GLN A 18 -2.58 -1.39 7.93
C GLN A 18 -1.50 -1.47 6.82
N CYS A 19 -1.50 -0.55 5.87
CA CYS A 19 -1.08 -0.85 4.50
C CYS A 19 -0.39 0.31 3.77
N GLY A 20 -0.05 1.40 4.46
CA GLY A 20 0.70 2.56 3.95
C GLY A 20 0.69 2.81 2.43
N TYR A 21 -0.47 2.82 1.75
CA TYR A 21 -0.48 2.65 0.29
C TYR A 21 0.15 3.85 -0.42
N ILE A 22 -0.22 5.06 0.03
CA ILE A 22 0.32 6.31 -0.51
C ILE A 22 1.80 6.43 -0.15
N THR A 23 2.16 5.96 1.04
CA THR A 23 3.53 5.87 1.52
C THR A 23 4.38 4.96 0.63
N HIS A 24 3.93 3.76 0.28
CA HIS A 24 4.64 2.86 -0.64
C HIS A 24 4.67 3.38 -2.09
N PHE A 25 3.65 4.14 -2.52
CA PHE A 25 3.69 4.83 -3.82
C PHE A 25 4.77 5.91 -3.84
N TYR A 26 4.88 6.67 -2.75
CA TYR A 26 5.91 7.70 -2.59
C TYR A 26 7.31 7.07 -2.51
N ILE A 27 7.49 6.03 -1.69
CA ILE A 27 8.79 5.34 -1.55
C ILE A 27 9.22 4.77 -2.90
N SER A 28 8.36 4.04 -3.60
CA SER A 28 8.69 3.45 -4.91
C SER A 28 9.04 4.50 -5.96
N GLN A 29 8.27 5.60 -6.04
CA GLN A 29 8.54 6.72 -6.95
C GLN A 29 9.91 7.35 -6.69
N ASN A 30 10.24 7.64 -5.43
CA ASN A 30 11.51 8.27 -5.07
C ASN A 30 12.68 7.31 -5.23
N ALA A 31 12.52 6.03 -4.87
CA ALA A 31 13.55 5.02 -5.07
C ALA A 31 13.91 4.85 -6.55
N ILE A 32 12.93 4.89 -7.46
CA ILE A 32 13.22 4.91 -8.90
C ILE A 32 14.00 6.17 -9.28
N GLY A 33 13.58 7.35 -8.81
CA GLY A 33 14.28 8.61 -9.08
C GLY A 33 15.74 8.59 -8.63
N GLU A 34 16.01 8.07 -7.43
CA GLU A 34 17.36 7.95 -6.90
C GLU A 34 18.20 6.87 -7.58
N SER A 35 17.55 5.90 -8.24
CA SER A 35 18.24 4.80 -8.92
C SER A 35 18.93 5.20 -10.23
N GLU A 36 18.65 6.38 -10.83
CA GLU A 36 19.11 6.80 -12.18
C GLU A 36 20.60 6.57 -12.48
N ASN A 37 21.46 6.71 -11.47
CA ASN A 37 22.91 6.50 -11.61
C ASN A 37 23.47 5.44 -10.66
N GLN A 38 22.60 4.68 -9.99
CA GLN A 38 22.97 3.67 -9.00
C GLN A 38 22.70 2.25 -9.48
N VAL A 39 21.73 2.06 -10.39
CA VAL A 39 21.35 0.75 -10.92
C VAL A 39 21.73 0.62 -12.41
N ASP A 40 21.55 -0.58 -12.98
CA ASP A 40 21.74 -0.81 -14.41
C ASP A 40 20.85 0.16 -15.23
N PRO A 41 21.39 0.91 -16.21
CA PRO A 41 20.59 1.87 -16.99
C PRO A 41 19.40 1.22 -17.70
N THR A 42 19.49 -0.06 -18.07
CA THR A 42 18.37 -0.80 -18.64
C THR A 42 17.25 -0.97 -17.63
N LEU A 43 17.60 -1.35 -16.40
CA LEU A 43 16.66 -1.48 -15.31
C LEU A 43 16.03 -0.13 -14.95
N TYR A 44 16.83 0.93 -14.79
CA TYR A 44 16.32 2.27 -14.50
C TYR A 44 15.29 2.73 -15.54
N ASN A 45 15.63 2.61 -16.83
CA ASN A 45 14.73 3.01 -17.91
C ASN A 45 13.44 2.18 -17.92
N LEU A 46 13.54 0.88 -17.63
CA LEU A 46 12.40 -0.03 -17.51
C LEU A 46 11.48 0.41 -16.37
N LEU A 47 12.00 0.56 -15.15
CA LEU A 47 11.21 0.94 -13.98
C LEU A 47 10.59 2.33 -14.16
N SER A 48 11.35 3.29 -14.68
CA SER A 48 10.87 4.65 -14.95
C SER A 48 9.77 4.68 -16.00
N SER A 49 9.83 3.81 -17.01
CA SER A 49 8.80 3.72 -18.06
C SER A 49 7.52 3.04 -17.60
N HIS A 50 7.56 2.33 -16.47
CA HIS A 50 6.45 1.57 -15.90
C HIS A 50 6.16 1.97 -14.44
N LEU A 51 6.35 3.25 -14.08
CA LEU A 51 6.18 3.77 -12.71
C LEU A 51 4.83 3.35 -12.09
N ASP A 52 3.72 3.54 -12.80
CA ASP A 52 2.38 3.13 -12.32
C ASP A 52 2.31 1.64 -11.96
N THR A 53 3.07 0.81 -12.67
CA THR A 53 3.12 -0.63 -12.44
C THR A 53 4.00 -0.99 -11.25
N VAL A 54 5.11 -0.26 -11.03
CA VAL A 54 5.93 -0.42 -9.82
C VAL A 54 5.13 0.01 -8.59
N GLN A 55 4.43 1.14 -8.65
CA GLN A 55 3.57 1.63 -7.57
C GLN A 55 2.45 0.63 -7.25
N LEU A 56 1.77 0.10 -8.27
CA LEU A 56 0.78 -0.94 -8.03
C LEU A 56 1.39 -2.18 -7.37
N GLY A 57 2.59 -2.58 -7.79
CA GLY A 57 3.35 -3.64 -7.13
C GLY A 57 3.62 -3.33 -5.67
N SER A 58 3.97 -2.09 -5.33
CA SER A 58 4.33 -1.68 -3.97
C SER A 58 3.14 -1.55 -3.00
N CYS A 59 1.89 -1.52 -3.46
CA CYS A 59 0.73 -1.64 -2.56
C CYS A 59 0.05 -3.01 -2.63
N THR A 60 0.47 -3.88 -3.55
CA THR A 60 -0.17 -5.19 -3.72
C THR A 60 -0.11 -6.06 -2.47
N PRO A 61 1.00 -6.15 -1.70
CA PRO A 61 1.08 -7.06 -0.56
C PRO A 61 -0.08 -6.93 0.44
N ASP A 62 -0.62 -5.73 0.54
CA ASP A 62 -1.71 -5.32 1.44
C ASP A 62 -3.14 -5.62 0.96
N TRP A 63 -3.30 -6.23 -0.21
CA TRP A 63 -4.60 -6.43 -0.86
C TRP A 63 -5.64 -7.15 0.03
N GLY A 64 -5.18 -8.05 0.91
CA GLY A 64 -6.00 -8.95 1.70
C GLY A 64 -6.30 -8.48 3.12
N TYR A 65 -5.45 -7.62 3.71
CA TYR A 65 -5.67 -7.08 5.07
C TYR A 65 -7.00 -6.32 5.18
N ASN A 66 -7.40 -5.68 4.08
CA ASN A 66 -8.56 -4.81 4.00
C ASN A 66 -9.84 -5.54 3.63
N LEU A 67 -9.88 -6.86 3.75
CA LEU A 67 -11.07 -7.65 3.45
C LEU A 67 -11.76 -8.20 4.70
N LEU A 68 -11.25 -7.89 5.91
CA LEU A 68 -11.79 -8.26 7.23
C LEU A 68 -12.16 -9.76 7.38
N ILE A 69 -11.51 -10.62 6.62
CA ILE A 69 -11.69 -12.07 6.66
C ILE A 69 -10.31 -12.68 6.81
N ASN A 70 -10.09 -13.45 7.89
CA ASN A 70 -8.77 -14.00 8.25
C ASN A 70 -8.06 -14.70 7.10
N LYS A 71 -8.80 -15.43 6.23
CA LYS A 71 -8.24 -16.06 5.02
C LYS A 71 -7.43 -15.08 4.17
N TYR A 72 -7.93 -13.85 3.98
CA TYR A 72 -7.23 -12.87 3.14
C TYR A 72 -6.07 -12.20 3.87
N HIS A 73 -6.10 -12.12 5.20
CA HIS A 73 -4.94 -11.72 6.00
C HIS A 73 -3.79 -12.72 5.81
N ASP A 74 -4.07 -14.02 5.94
CA ASP A 74 -3.07 -15.07 5.73
C ASP A 74 -2.48 -15.03 4.30
N LEU A 75 -3.30 -14.70 3.30
CA LEU A 75 -2.83 -14.52 1.93
C LEU A 75 -1.96 -13.28 1.78
N SER A 76 -2.33 -12.15 2.39
CA SER A 76 -1.47 -10.98 2.46
C SER A 76 -0.14 -11.31 3.16
N ASP A 77 -0.14 -12.06 4.27
CA ASP A 77 1.11 -12.44 4.94
C ASP A 77 2.05 -13.25 4.01
N ILE A 78 1.49 -14.17 3.21
CA ILE A 78 2.28 -14.99 2.27
C ILE A 78 3.03 -14.12 1.25
N ILE A 79 2.42 -13.06 0.71
CA ILE A 79 3.07 -12.17 -0.26
C ILE A 79 4.10 -11.24 0.37
N HIS A 80 4.15 -11.11 1.70
CA HIS A 80 5.25 -10.45 2.43
C HIS A 80 6.44 -11.39 2.68
N GLU A 81 6.30 -12.70 2.44
CA GLU A 81 7.40 -13.64 2.63
C GLU A 81 8.44 -13.52 1.50
N GLU A 82 9.73 -13.61 1.85
CA GLU A 82 10.85 -13.61 0.90
C GLU A 82 10.71 -14.69 -0.18
N GLY A 83 10.17 -15.86 0.19
CA GLY A 83 9.98 -16.96 -0.75
C GLY A 83 8.95 -16.67 -1.84
N PHE A 84 8.01 -15.75 -1.62
CA PHE A 84 7.08 -15.29 -2.65
C PHE A 84 7.84 -14.51 -3.74
N LEU A 85 8.79 -13.64 -3.38
CA LEU A 85 9.61 -12.91 -4.35
C LEU A 85 10.44 -13.85 -5.21
N TYR A 86 11.11 -14.83 -4.59
CA TYR A 86 11.86 -15.85 -5.34
C TYR A 86 10.97 -16.62 -6.31
N ALA A 87 9.80 -17.08 -5.85
CA ALA A 87 8.84 -17.77 -6.71
C ALA A 87 8.37 -16.87 -7.86
N SER A 88 8.21 -15.56 -7.62
CA SER A 88 7.81 -14.60 -8.65
C SER A 88 8.89 -14.42 -9.72
N PHE A 89 10.16 -14.29 -9.33
CA PHE A 89 11.27 -14.13 -10.28
C PHE A 89 11.56 -15.43 -11.04
N ASP A 90 11.41 -16.59 -10.40
CA ASP A 90 11.46 -17.87 -11.10
C ASP A 90 10.32 -18.01 -12.11
N TYR A 91 9.10 -17.58 -11.76
CA TYR A 91 7.98 -17.51 -12.69
C TYR A 91 8.29 -16.59 -13.88
N LEU A 92 8.91 -15.43 -13.66
CA LEU A 92 9.31 -14.53 -14.75
C LEU A 92 10.37 -15.14 -15.67
N LYS A 93 11.42 -15.76 -15.13
CA LYS A 93 12.47 -16.42 -15.93
C LYS A 93 11.92 -17.55 -16.81
N GLU A 94 10.92 -18.27 -16.31
CA GLU A 94 10.27 -19.33 -17.08
C GLU A 94 9.35 -18.79 -18.18
N LYS A 95 8.62 -17.71 -17.90
CA LYS A 95 7.65 -17.12 -18.82
C LYS A 95 8.30 -16.23 -19.89
N TYR A 96 9.36 -15.52 -19.53
CA TYR A 96 10.02 -14.52 -20.37
C TYR A 96 11.52 -14.81 -20.47
N PRO A 97 12.03 -15.23 -21.65
CA PRO A 97 13.45 -15.51 -21.85
C PRO A 97 14.36 -14.28 -21.66
N ASP A 98 13.82 -13.08 -21.89
CA ASP A 98 14.45 -11.79 -21.59
C ASP A 98 13.37 -10.72 -21.33
N PHE A 99 13.81 -9.54 -20.90
CA PHE A 99 12.94 -8.38 -20.60
C PHE A 99 13.00 -7.30 -21.70
N SER A 100 13.19 -7.71 -22.95
CA SER A 100 13.19 -6.77 -24.09
C SER A 100 11.78 -6.36 -24.54
N ASP A 101 10.79 -7.21 -24.29
CA ASP A 101 9.38 -6.96 -24.60
C ASP A 101 8.66 -6.14 -23.52
N SER A 102 7.76 -5.25 -23.94
CA SER A 102 7.05 -4.35 -23.04
C SER A 102 6.16 -5.08 -22.02
N GLU A 103 5.58 -6.23 -22.37
CA GLU A 103 4.80 -7.05 -21.44
C GLU A 103 5.71 -7.61 -20.34
N ALA A 104 6.83 -8.24 -20.72
CA ALA A 104 7.81 -8.77 -19.77
C ALA A 104 8.31 -7.69 -18.80
N GLN A 105 8.55 -6.48 -19.32
CA GLN A 105 8.95 -5.33 -18.53
C GLN A 105 7.89 -4.89 -17.51
N LYS A 106 6.61 -4.92 -17.86
CA LYS A 106 5.52 -4.61 -16.91
C LYS A 106 5.46 -5.61 -15.78
N TYR A 107 5.51 -6.90 -16.07
CA TYR A 107 5.54 -7.93 -15.03
C TYR A 107 6.77 -7.80 -14.12
N LEU A 108 7.94 -7.52 -14.69
CA LEU A 108 9.14 -7.27 -13.92
C LEU A 108 9.00 -6.04 -13.01
N ALA A 109 8.53 -4.92 -13.55
CA ALA A 109 8.29 -3.69 -12.79
C ALA A 109 7.34 -3.95 -11.61
N TYR A 110 6.28 -4.73 -11.83
CA TYR A 110 5.30 -5.08 -10.81
C TYR A 110 5.93 -5.88 -9.66
N PHE A 111 6.64 -6.98 -9.95
CA PHE A 111 7.25 -7.81 -8.90
C PHE A 111 8.44 -7.13 -8.21
N ILE A 112 9.15 -6.23 -8.90
CA ILE A 112 10.11 -5.33 -8.25
C ILE A 112 9.40 -4.39 -7.27
N GLY A 113 8.24 -3.86 -7.62
CA GLY A 113 7.42 -3.06 -6.72
C GLY A 113 7.06 -3.80 -5.42
N ILE A 114 6.65 -5.07 -5.53
CA ILE A 114 6.34 -5.93 -4.37
C ILE A 114 7.54 -6.05 -3.43
N GLY A 115 8.74 -6.27 -3.95
CA GLY A 115 9.90 -6.38 -3.06
C GLY A 115 10.42 -5.03 -2.56
N GLY A 116 10.14 -3.92 -3.26
CA GLY A 116 10.33 -2.58 -2.72
C GLY A 116 9.45 -2.34 -1.49
N HIS A 117 8.19 -2.79 -1.53
CA HIS A 117 7.30 -2.79 -0.37
C HIS A 117 7.89 -3.61 0.78
N GLN A 118 8.23 -4.89 0.55
CA GLN A 118 8.81 -5.75 1.59
C GLN A 118 10.09 -5.15 2.21
N THR A 119 10.92 -4.52 1.38
CA THR A 119 12.14 -3.85 1.83
C THR A 119 11.83 -2.69 2.76
N ALA A 120 10.90 -1.80 2.37
CA ALA A 120 10.47 -0.68 3.21
C ALA A 120 9.92 -1.15 4.56
N ASP A 121 9.03 -2.13 4.52
CA ASP A 121 8.36 -2.72 5.68
C ASP A 121 9.32 -3.20 6.77
N ILE A 122 10.45 -3.78 6.38
CA ILE A 122 11.42 -4.30 7.33
C ILE A 122 12.01 -3.19 8.19
N TYR A 123 12.33 -2.04 7.58
CA TYR A 123 12.90 -0.91 8.29
C TYR A 123 11.83 -0.12 9.02
N TRP A 124 10.66 0.02 8.42
CA TRP A 124 9.52 0.73 9.00
C TRP A 124 8.97 0.00 10.25
N HIS A 125 8.57 -1.27 10.10
CA HIS A 125 7.99 -2.10 11.17
C HIS A 125 9.03 -2.71 12.12
N GLY A 126 10.30 -2.77 11.72
CA GLY A 126 11.34 -3.43 12.51
C GLY A 126 11.19 -4.95 12.53
N TYR A 127 10.78 -5.57 11.40
CA TYR A 127 10.66 -7.03 11.27
C TYR A 127 12.00 -7.75 11.44
N ASN A 128 13.12 -7.04 11.31
CA ASN A 128 14.46 -7.51 11.64
C ASN A 128 14.78 -7.50 13.15
N GLY A 129 13.83 -7.10 14.01
CA GLY A 129 14.00 -6.96 15.45
C GLY A 129 14.76 -5.70 15.87
N ASP A 130 14.89 -4.70 15.01
CA ASP A 130 15.52 -3.42 15.33
C ASP A 130 14.61 -2.55 16.22
N PRO A 131 14.94 -2.34 17.51
CA PRO A 131 14.13 -1.48 18.37
C PRO A 131 14.20 -0.01 17.99
N LEU A 132 15.11 0.38 17.09
CA LEU A 132 15.20 1.73 16.53
C LEU A 132 14.31 1.90 15.31
N ALA A 133 13.66 0.85 14.80
CA ALA A 133 12.73 0.98 13.68
C ALA A 133 11.67 2.05 13.97
N PHE A 134 11.27 2.77 12.92
CA PHE A 134 10.42 3.95 13.03
C PHE A 134 9.19 3.67 13.87
N MET A 135 8.55 2.52 13.64
CA MET A 135 7.33 2.21 14.37
C MET A 135 7.50 2.03 15.89
N PHE A 136 8.60 1.40 16.32
CA PHE A 136 8.89 1.28 17.75
C PHE A 136 9.13 2.65 18.39
N GLN A 137 9.71 3.58 17.62
CA GLN A 137 9.97 4.92 18.12
C GLN A 137 8.69 5.75 18.18
N VAL A 138 7.75 5.61 17.24
CA VAL A 138 6.44 6.24 17.37
C VAL A 138 5.68 5.68 18.57
N ALA A 139 5.59 4.35 18.72
CA ALA A 139 4.94 3.72 19.88
C ALA A 139 5.48 4.26 21.20
N LYS A 140 6.80 4.42 21.30
CA LYS A 140 7.46 4.95 22.48
C LYS A 140 7.23 6.45 22.69
N ASN A 141 7.39 7.27 21.65
CA ASN A 141 7.43 8.73 21.80
C ASN A 141 6.03 9.38 21.76
N ASP A 142 5.10 8.82 21.00
CA ASP A 142 3.74 9.36 20.86
C ASP A 142 2.70 8.63 21.73
N PHE A 143 2.95 7.35 22.07
CA PHE A 143 2.00 6.53 22.84
C PHE A 143 2.51 6.02 24.19
N ASP A 144 3.75 6.33 24.59
CA ASP A 144 4.38 5.84 25.84
C ASP A 144 4.27 4.31 25.97
N SER A 145 4.46 3.60 24.84
CA SER A 145 4.35 2.14 24.74
C SER A 145 5.66 1.51 24.28
N ASP A 146 6.05 0.42 24.95
CA ASP A 146 7.20 -0.42 24.56
C ASP A 146 6.85 -1.48 23.49
N SER A 147 5.58 -1.54 23.07
CA SER A 147 5.10 -2.49 22.07
C SER A 147 4.18 -1.84 21.04
N ILE A 148 4.24 -2.32 19.82
CA ILE A 148 3.29 -1.98 18.76
C ILE A 148 2.10 -2.94 18.90
N ASP A 149 0.97 -2.44 19.38
CA ASP A 149 -0.30 -3.18 19.31
C ASP A 149 -1.04 -2.87 17.99
N GLY A 150 -2.15 -3.57 17.75
CA GLY A 150 -2.90 -3.41 16.50
C GLY A 150 -3.51 -2.02 16.31
N ILE A 151 -3.78 -1.25 17.37
CA ILE A 151 -4.34 0.10 17.26
C ILE A 151 -3.23 1.10 16.94
N ILE A 152 -2.10 0.99 17.65
CA ILE A 152 -0.92 1.82 17.39
C ILE A 152 -0.46 1.61 15.95
N HIS A 153 -0.35 0.36 15.49
CA HIS A 153 -0.01 0.04 14.10
C HIS A 153 -0.93 0.74 13.09
N GLN A 154 -2.24 0.57 13.25
CA GLN A 154 -3.21 1.18 12.35
C GLN A 154 -3.15 2.71 12.34
N VAL A 155 -3.05 3.36 13.51
CA VAL A 155 -3.00 4.83 13.59
C VAL A 155 -1.74 5.38 12.94
N MET A 156 -0.63 4.66 13.00
CA MET A 156 0.64 5.11 12.44
C MET A 156 0.71 4.96 10.92
N GLU A 157 0.28 3.81 10.39
CA GLU A 157 0.12 3.63 8.93
C GLU A 157 -0.83 4.71 8.38
N ALA A 158 -1.85 5.02 9.18
CA ALA A 158 -2.87 5.99 8.83
C ALA A 158 -2.35 7.39 8.59
N THR A 159 -1.70 7.91 9.61
CA THR A 159 -1.20 9.27 9.67
C THR A 159 -0.05 9.45 8.69
N ALA A 160 0.83 8.45 8.52
CA ALA A 160 1.91 8.48 7.55
C ALA A 160 1.37 8.69 6.13
N ASP A 161 0.37 7.91 5.71
CA ASP A 161 -0.29 8.08 4.41
C ASP A 161 -0.90 9.46 4.25
N MET A 162 -1.54 10.00 5.30
CA MET A 162 -2.10 11.35 5.26
C MET A 162 -1.02 12.43 5.20
N PHE A 163 0.08 12.30 5.96
CA PHE A 163 1.21 13.21 5.91
C PHE A 163 1.80 13.24 4.51
N ILE A 164 2.10 12.07 3.94
CA ILE A 164 2.63 11.95 2.58
C ILE A 164 1.64 12.53 1.55
N ALA A 165 0.37 12.13 1.62
CA ALA A 165 -0.65 12.58 0.68
C ALA A 165 -0.83 14.10 0.69
N ASN A 166 -0.76 14.74 1.86
CA ASN A 166 -1.01 16.16 2.01
C ASN A 166 0.24 17.04 1.83
N GLU A 167 1.40 16.57 2.30
CA GLU A 167 2.63 17.38 2.34
C GLU A 167 3.51 17.19 1.11
N HIS A 168 3.36 16.07 0.39
CA HIS A 168 4.20 15.74 -0.77
C HIS A 168 3.44 15.44 -2.06
N ASP A 169 2.13 15.14 -1.96
CA ASP A 169 1.23 14.83 -3.10
C ASP A 169 1.89 13.93 -4.17
N PRO A 170 2.23 12.67 -3.83
CA PRO A 170 2.83 11.76 -4.79
C PRO A 170 1.93 11.54 -6.01
N HIS A 171 2.58 11.17 -7.10
CA HIS A 171 1.87 10.66 -8.27
C HIS A 171 1.14 9.37 -7.88
N VAL A 172 -0.15 9.31 -8.22
CA VAL A 172 -1.01 8.16 -7.93
C VAL A 172 -1.84 7.87 -9.18
N GLY A 173 -1.37 6.94 -10.00
CA GLY A 173 -2.16 6.42 -11.11
C GLY A 173 -3.39 5.67 -10.58
N LEU A 174 -4.61 6.06 -11.00
CA LEU A 174 -5.86 5.40 -10.59
C LEU A 174 -6.38 4.38 -11.61
N LYS A 175 -5.78 4.34 -12.80
CA LYS A 175 -6.00 3.29 -13.79
C LYS A 175 -4.94 2.22 -13.58
N TRP A 176 -5.36 1.03 -13.16
CA TRP A 176 -4.45 -0.03 -12.74
C TRP A 176 -4.43 -1.17 -13.74
N TRP A 177 -3.23 -1.64 -14.05
CA TRP A 177 -3.01 -2.89 -14.77
C TRP A 177 -2.69 -3.97 -13.74
N ILE A 178 -3.69 -4.80 -13.38
CA ILE A 178 -3.59 -5.79 -12.30
C ILE A 178 -3.20 -7.14 -12.90
N PRO A 179 -1.99 -7.69 -12.62
CA PRO A 179 -1.54 -8.99 -13.14
C PRO A 179 -2.15 -10.16 -12.35
N ALA A 180 -3.48 -10.19 -12.22
CA ALA A 180 -4.20 -11.07 -11.31
C ALA A 180 -3.85 -12.56 -11.48
N GLN A 181 -3.82 -13.06 -12.72
CA GLN A 181 -3.48 -14.45 -12.98
C GLN A 181 -2.04 -14.77 -12.56
N ALA A 182 -1.06 -13.93 -12.91
CA ALA A 182 0.33 -14.18 -12.56
C ALA A 182 0.56 -14.18 -11.04
N VAL A 183 -0.08 -13.27 -10.30
CA VAL A 183 0.00 -13.24 -8.84
C VAL A 183 -0.57 -14.53 -8.25
N CYS A 184 -1.74 -14.97 -8.71
CA CYS A 184 -2.35 -16.23 -8.25
C CYS A 184 -1.49 -17.46 -8.60
N ASP A 185 -0.85 -17.47 -9.76
CA ASP A 185 0.08 -18.53 -10.16
C ASP A 185 1.32 -18.57 -9.25
N VAL A 186 1.82 -17.41 -8.79
CA VAL A 186 2.94 -17.35 -7.83
C VAL A 186 2.52 -17.87 -6.46
N TYR A 187 1.32 -17.56 -5.96
CA TYR A 187 0.79 -18.17 -4.72
C TYR A 187 0.76 -19.71 -4.81
N MET A 188 0.25 -20.23 -5.92
CA MET A 188 0.19 -21.67 -6.18
C MET A 188 1.60 -22.27 -6.26
N ARG A 189 2.54 -21.60 -6.94
CA ARG A 189 3.93 -22.05 -7.04
C ARG A 189 4.65 -22.09 -5.71
N TYR A 190 4.43 -21.09 -4.86
CA TYR A 190 5.19 -20.92 -3.62
C TYR A 190 4.67 -21.77 -2.47
N LYS A 191 3.36 -21.75 -2.20
CA LYS A 191 2.74 -22.39 -1.02
C LYS A 191 1.66 -23.40 -1.37
N GLU A 192 1.45 -23.68 -2.66
CA GLU A 192 0.35 -24.54 -3.15
C GLU A 192 -1.03 -24.02 -2.70
N VAL A 193 -1.15 -22.69 -2.58
CA VAL A 193 -2.38 -22.02 -2.16
C VAL A 193 -3.12 -21.49 -3.38
N GLU A 194 -4.38 -21.91 -3.54
CA GLU A 194 -5.25 -21.40 -4.58
C GLU A 194 -5.87 -20.06 -4.16
N VAL A 195 -5.59 -19.02 -4.94
CA VAL A 195 -6.19 -17.68 -4.80
C VAL A 195 -7.08 -17.44 -6.01
N SER A 196 -8.32 -16.99 -5.78
CA SER A 196 -9.21 -16.60 -6.87
C SER A 196 -8.77 -15.24 -7.43
N THR A 197 -8.60 -15.16 -8.74
CA THR A 197 -8.34 -13.88 -9.44
C THR A 197 -9.43 -12.86 -9.15
N THR A 198 -10.70 -13.29 -9.01
CA THR A 198 -11.82 -12.43 -8.64
C THR A 198 -11.66 -11.87 -7.22
N GLU A 199 -11.32 -12.72 -6.24
CA GLU A 199 -11.11 -12.27 -4.86
C GLU A 199 -9.94 -11.27 -4.78
N PHE A 200 -8.85 -11.55 -5.50
CA PHE A 200 -7.69 -10.67 -5.59
C PHE A 200 -8.04 -9.30 -6.20
N ILE A 201 -8.76 -9.29 -7.33
CA ILE A 201 -9.21 -8.04 -7.98
C ILE A 201 -10.09 -7.22 -7.04
N ILE A 202 -11.03 -7.85 -6.31
CA ILE A 202 -11.85 -7.16 -5.31
C ILE A 202 -10.99 -6.53 -4.22
N GLY A 203 -9.96 -7.24 -3.73
CA GLY A 203 -8.98 -6.69 -2.78
C GLY A 203 -8.31 -5.43 -3.30
N MET A 204 -7.77 -5.51 -4.52
CA MET A 204 -7.16 -4.36 -5.19
C MET A 204 -8.15 -3.20 -5.36
N ASP A 205 -9.37 -3.46 -5.81
CA ASP A 205 -10.39 -2.40 -5.97
C ASP A 205 -10.75 -1.74 -4.63
N VAL A 206 -10.82 -2.51 -3.55
CA VAL A 206 -10.98 -1.97 -2.19
C VAL A 206 -9.81 -1.05 -1.85
N LEU A 207 -8.56 -1.46 -2.07
CA LEU A 207 -7.39 -0.58 -1.87
C LEU A 207 -7.50 0.72 -2.67
N LYS A 208 -7.91 0.62 -3.94
CA LYS A 208 -8.08 1.78 -4.82
C LYS A 208 -9.10 2.77 -4.26
N VAL A 209 -10.25 2.28 -3.82
CA VAL A 209 -11.30 3.13 -3.22
C VAL A 209 -10.80 3.81 -1.94
N LEU A 210 -10.09 3.07 -1.10
CA LEU A 210 -9.51 3.60 0.14
C LEU A 210 -8.50 4.71 -0.13
N MET A 211 -7.65 4.53 -1.14
CA MET A 211 -6.69 5.54 -1.57
C MET A 211 -7.37 6.82 -2.07
N VAL A 212 -8.47 6.70 -2.83
CA VAL A 212 -9.27 7.87 -3.26
C VAL A 212 -9.90 8.59 -2.06
N LEU A 213 -10.44 7.84 -1.10
CA LEU A 213 -10.99 8.40 0.14
C LEU A 213 -9.92 9.14 0.94
N LEU A 214 -8.72 8.55 1.05
CA LEU A 214 -7.56 9.12 1.72
C LEU A 214 -7.11 10.43 1.08
N LYS A 215 -6.86 10.46 -0.24
CA LYS A 215 -6.47 11.71 -0.92
C LYS A 215 -7.51 12.82 -0.77
N THR A 216 -8.80 12.47 -0.68
CA THR A 216 -9.88 13.46 -0.51
C THR A 216 -9.88 14.11 0.87
N LEU A 217 -9.39 13.39 1.88
CA LEU A 217 -9.54 13.77 3.28
C LEU A 217 -8.18 13.98 3.99
N ASN A 218 -7.09 13.95 3.21
CA ASN A 218 -5.71 14.03 3.69
C ASN A 218 -5.47 15.24 4.60
N TRP A 219 -5.89 16.46 4.23
CA TRP A 219 -5.66 17.68 5.00
C TRP A 219 -6.21 17.59 6.43
N ALA A 220 -7.42 17.03 6.58
CA ALA A 220 -8.08 16.88 7.87
C ALA A 220 -7.38 15.80 8.71
N GLY A 221 -7.00 14.72 8.04
CA GLY A 221 -6.19 13.64 8.59
C GLY A 221 -4.84 14.12 9.11
N THR A 222 -4.09 14.86 8.29
CA THR A 222 -2.77 15.42 8.62
C THR A 222 -2.82 16.33 9.83
N GLU A 223 -3.76 17.27 9.90
CA GLU A 223 -3.86 18.18 11.04
C GLU A 223 -4.17 17.46 12.34
N LEU A 224 -4.92 16.36 12.28
CA LEU A 224 -5.09 15.54 13.47
C LEU A 224 -3.88 14.66 13.75
N GLY A 225 -3.23 14.10 12.73
CA GLY A 225 -2.06 13.27 12.89
C GLY A 225 -0.97 14.04 13.63
N LYS A 226 -0.80 15.33 13.32
CA LYS A 226 0.08 16.26 14.06
C LYS A 226 -0.26 16.40 15.55
N ILE A 227 -1.51 16.17 15.94
CA ILE A 227 -1.97 16.27 17.33
C ILE A 227 -1.80 14.93 18.06
N ILE A 228 -2.09 13.80 17.39
CA ILE A 228 -2.03 12.47 17.99
C ILE A 228 -0.59 11.92 17.98
N GLU A 229 0.16 12.17 16.91
CA GLU A 229 1.50 11.64 16.70
C GLU A 229 2.49 12.76 16.32
N PRO A 230 2.70 13.76 17.21
CA PRO A 230 3.59 14.88 16.94
C PRO A 230 5.05 14.46 16.72
N TRP A 231 5.53 13.39 17.36
CA TRP A 231 6.86 12.87 17.12
C TRP A 231 6.94 12.19 15.75
N SER A 232 5.97 11.34 15.40
CA SER A 232 5.86 10.71 14.08
C SER A 232 5.88 11.77 12.99
N HIS A 233 5.02 12.79 13.06
CA HIS A 233 4.97 13.88 12.08
C HIS A 233 6.31 14.62 11.93
N ALA A 234 7.05 14.82 13.03
CA ALA A 234 8.34 15.49 12.98
C ALA A 234 9.46 14.63 12.38
N ASN A 235 9.30 13.31 12.32
CA ASN A 235 10.39 12.37 12.02
C ASN A 235 10.09 11.37 10.90
N TYR A 236 8.85 11.27 10.40
CA TYR A 236 8.45 10.23 9.43
C TYR A 236 9.32 10.21 8.18
N MET A 237 9.76 11.37 7.70
CA MET A 237 10.66 11.46 6.55
C MET A 237 12.09 11.01 6.87
N THR A 238 12.69 11.57 7.92
CA THR A 238 14.15 11.58 8.09
C THR A 238 14.68 10.65 9.18
N TRP A 239 13.82 9.88 9.84
CA TRP A 239 14.26 8.93 10.85
C TRP A 239 15.18 7.87 10.23
N GLY A 240 16.41 7.74 10.76
CA GLY A 240 17.46 6.94 10.12
C GLY A 240 17.24 5.43 10.10
N HIS A 241 16.26 4.92 10.84
CA HIS A 241 15.92 3.50 10.93
C HIS A 241 14.44 3.31 10.57
N GLY A 242 14.11 3.38 9.28
CA GLY A 242 12.75 3.21 8.80
C GLY A 242 11.94 4.48 8.56
N GLY A 243 12.54 5.68 8.63
CA GLY A 243 11.92 6.86 8.02
C GLY A 243 11.80 6.68 6.50
N ILE A 244 10.95 7.46 5.85
CA ILE A 244 10.68 7.37 4.40
C ILE A 244 11.95 7.47 3.56
N ASP A 245 12.84 8.41 3.87
CA ASP A 245 14.12 8.57 3.16
C ASP A 245 14.98 7.32 3.31
N ASN A 246 14.99 6.70 4.49
CA ASN A 246 15.69 5.44 4.70
C ASN A 246 15.03 4.29 3.93
N CYS A 247 13.70 4.22 3.87
CA CYS A 247 13.00 3.19 3.10
C CYS A 247 13.29 3.32 1.58
N VAL A 248 13.40 4.56 1.09
CA VAL A 248 13.85 4.87 -0.28
C VAL A 248 15.28 4.38 -0.49
N ASP A 249 16.21 4.79 0.37
CA ASP A 249 17.63 4.39 0.31
C ASP A 249 17.81 2.87 0.29
N MET A 250 17.03 2.15 1.10
CA MET A 250 17.13 0.69 1.21
C MET A 250 16.48 -0.05 0.03
N SER A 251 15.50 0.57 -0.64
CA SER A 251 14.85 -0.01 -1.83
C SER A 251 15.77 -0.02 -3.06
N VAL A 252 16.68 0.95 -3.19
CA VAL A 252 17.58 1.08 -4.36
C VAL A 252 18.56 -0.12 -4.50
N PRO A 253 19.28 -0.55 -3.44
CA PRO A 253 20.08 -1.77 -3.49
C PRO A 253 19.25 -3.02 -3.84
N TYR A 254 18.03 -3.15 -3.30
CA TYR A 254 17.14 -4.27 -3.62
C TYR A 254 16.86 -4.36 -5.12
N TYR A 255 16.60 -3.24 -5.81
CA TYR A 255 16.39 -3.25 -7.27
C TYR A 255 17.60 -3.82 -8.02
N THR A 256 18.82 -3.50 -7.57
CA THR A 256 20.04 -4.06 -8.14
C THR A 256 20.13 -5.56 -7.92
N ASP A 257 19.87 -6.03 -6.70
CA ASP A 257 19.95 -7.44 -6.35
C ASP A 257 18.90 -8.27 -7.12
N ALA A 258 17.67 -7.78 -7.23
CA ALA A 258 16.62 -8.39 -8.05
C ALA A 258 17.03 -8.49 -9.53
N TRP A 259 17.63 -7.43 -10.08
CA TRP A 259 18.10 -7.43 -11.46
C TRP A 259 19.26 -8.40 -11.69
N LEU A 260 20.20 -8.50 -10.76
CA LEU A 260 21.31 -9.44 -10.84
C LEU A 260 20.82 -10.89 -10.75
N TYR A 261 19.86 -11.16 -9.85
CA TYR A 261 19.22 -12.47 -9.70
C TYR A 261 18.56 -12.92 -11.01
N LEU A 262 17.85 -12.04 -11.70
CA LEU A 262 17.16 -12.34 -12.95
C LEU A 262 18.08 -12.56 -14.14
N ASN A 263 19.28 -11.95 -14.13
CA ASN A 263 20.23 -12.07 -15.23
C ASN A 263 21.18 -13.27 -15.09
N ASP A 264 20.91 -14.21 -14.17
CA ASP A 264 21.76 -15.36 -13.83
C ASP A 264 23.22 -14.97 -13.55
N LYS A 265 23.45 -13.72 -13.16
CA LYS A 265 24.78 -13.19 -12.82
C LYS A 265 25.00 -13.39 -11.33
N GLN A 266 25.43 -14.60 -10.98
CA GLN A 266 25.84 -15.07 -9.65
C GLN A 266 24.71 -15.51 -8.71
N SER A 267 25.13 -16.28 -7.70
CA SER A 267 24.39 -16.68 -6.49
C SER A 267 24.03 -15.48 -5.61
N VAL A 268 23.35 -14.48 -6.18
CA VAL A 268 22.81 -13.36 -5.42
C VAL A 268 21.66 -13.90 -4.59
N VAL A 269 21.85 -13.88 -3.28
CA VAL A 269 20.78 -14.07 -2.33
C VAL A 269 20.09 -12.72 -2.25
N LEU A 270 18.82 -12.64 -2.65
CA LEU A 270 17.99 -11.47 -2.35
C LEU A 270 18.12 -11.21 -0.86
N PRO A 271 18.12 -9.95 -0.41
CA PRO A 271 18.36 -9.65 0.99
C PRO A 271 17.50 -10.55 1.89
N HIS A 272 18.18 -11.35 2.73
CA HIS A 272 17.49 -12.34 3.55
C HIS A 272 16.64 -11.61 4.57
N PHE A 273 15.34 -11.77 4.42
CA PHE A 273 14.37 -11.15 5.29
C PHE A 273 13.91 -12.24 6.26
N ASN A 274 14.45 -12.22 7.48
CA ASN A 274 13.81 -12.94 8.58
C ASN A 274 12.50 -12.23 8.88
N TYR A 275 11.49 -12.41 8.03
CA TYR A 275 10.15 -11.90 8.25
C TYR A 275 9.61 -12.61 9.49
N VAL A 276 9.62 -11.90 10.61
CA VAL A 276 8.94 -12.34 11.81
C VAL A 276 7.53 -11.77 11.72
N SER A 277 6.58 -12.60 11.30
CA SER A 277 5.16 -12.31 11.52
C SER A 277 4.97 -12.05 13.00
N TYR A 278 4.68 -10.80 13.37
CA TYR A 278 4.19 -10.51 14.71
C TYR A 278 2.80 -11.15 14.80
N PRO A 279 2.55 -12.05 15.77
CA PRO A 279 1.24 -12.65 15.91
C PRO A 279 0.23 -11.53 16.12
N TYR A 280 -0.59 -11.28 15.12
CA TYR A 280 -1.66 -10.30 15.18
C TYR A 280 -2.67 -10.80 16.21
N SER A 281 -2.49 -10.40 17.46
CA SER A 281 -3.47 -10.69 18.49
C SER A 281 -4.62 -9.72 18.25
N ASN A 282 -5.72 -10.25 17.70
CA ASN A 282 -7.01 -9.57 17.52
C ASN A 282 -7.67 -9.21 18.88
N THR A 283 -6.88 -8.87 19.90
CA THR A 283 -7.30 -8.75 21.30
C THR A 283 -7.64 -7.32 21.71
N GLY A 284 -7.38 -6.32 20.85
CA GLY A 284 -7.87 -4.96 21.01
C GLY A 284 -9.29 -4.81 20.49
N ASP A 285 -10.12 -4.00 21.17
CA ASP A 285 -11.47 -3.63 20.73
C ASP A 285 -11.38 -2.81 19.42
N THR A 286 -11.47 -3.51 18.28
CA THR A 286 -11.37 -2.97 16.92
C THR A 286 -12.70 -2.43 16.38
N SER A 287 -13.75 -2.36 17.22
CA SER A 287 -15.16 -2.09 16.84
C SER A 287 -15.40 -0.82 16.01
N PHE A 288 -14.41 0.05 15.97
CA PHE A 288 -14.40 1.28 15.22
C PHE A 288 -13.94 1.10 13.76
N PHE A 289 -12.85 0.35 13.57
CA PHE A 289 -12.13 0.16 12.30
C PHE A 289 -12.82 -0.87 11.40
N GLU A 290 -13.72 -1.66 11.99
CA GLU A 290 -14.69 -2.52 11.31
C GLU A 290 -15.60 -1.79 10.33
N ASN A 291 -15.54 -0.46 10.20
CA ASN A 291 -16.49 0.33 9.41
C ASN A 291 -16.01 0.71 8.00
N LEU A 292 -14.71 0.79 7.74
CA LEU A 292 -14.18 1.25 6.45
C LEU A 292 -14.25 0.22 5.35
N VAL A 293 -13.80 -0.99 5.65
CA VAL A 293 -13.85 -2.10 4.71
C VAL A 293 -15.31 -2.40 4.37
N PRO A 294 -16.25 -2.47 5.34
CA PRO A 294 -17.66 -2.57 5.02
C PRO A 294 -18.21 -1.33 4.32
N ALA A 295 -17.71 -0.12 4.57
CA ALA A 295 -18.10 1.06 3.80
C ALA A 295 -17.64 0.97 2.35
N ALA A 296 -16.37 0.61 2.07
CA ALA A 296 -15.84 0.43 0.73
C ALA A 296 -16.55 -0.70 -0.01
N ARG A 297 -16.77 -1.83 0.66
CA ARG A 297 -17.59 -2.94 0.13
C ARG A 297 -19.03 -2.50 -0.11
N GLU A 298 -19.69 -1.83 0.84
CA GLU A 298 -21.06 -1.34 0.64
C GLU A 298 -21.13 -0.35 -0.52
N LEU A 299 -20.13 0.52 -0.68
CA LEU A 299 -20.04 1.45 -1.80
C LEU A 299 -19.97 0.72 -3.15
N ILE A 300 -19.18 -0.35 -3.24
CA ILE A 300 -19.05 -1.18 -4.44
C ILE A 300 -20.32 -2.02 -4.66
N ASP A 301 -20.75 -2.78 -3.65
CA ASP A 301 -21.88 -3.72 -3.72
C ASP A 301 -23.22 -3.03 -3.96
N SER A 302 -23.38 -1.79 -3.48
CA SER A 302 -24.58 -0.97 -3.74
C SER A 302 -24.57 -0.27 -5.10
N GLY A 303 -23.46 -0.34 -5.85
CA GLY A 303 -23.25 0.37 -7.11
C GLY A 303 -23.14 1.89 -6.96
N ILE A 304 -22.85 2.39 -5.75
CA ILE A 304 -22.58 3.82 -5.52
C ILE A 304 -21.20 4.18 -6.08
N ILE A 305 -20.24 3.29 -5.93
CA ILE A 305 -18.98 3.31 -6.67
C ILE A 305 -18.99 2.12 -7.64
N SER A 306 -18.68 2.38 -8.90
CA SER A 306 -18.43 1.34 -9.90
C SER A 306 -17.00 1.47 -10.41
N ILE A 307 -16.34 0.34 -10.59
CA ILE A 307 -15.03 0.26 -11.23
C ILE A 307 -15.18 -0.67 -12.42
N ASP A 308 -14.91 -0.16 -13.61
CA ASP A 308 -14.97 -0.97 -14.82
C ASP A 308 -13.68 -1.76 -14.99
N HIS A 309 -13.82 -3.01 -15.43
CA HIS A 309 -12.70 -3.91 -15.69
C HIS A 309 -12.67 -4.33 -17.15
N THR A 310 -11.49 -4.28 -17.76
CA THR A 310 -11.22 -4.89 -19.07
C THR A 310 -10.21 -6.01 -18.91
N GLN A 311 -10.62 -7.24 -19.25
CA GLN A 311 -9.72 -8.39 -19.29
C GLN A 311 -8.73 -8.24 -20.45
N ASN A 312 -7.44 -8.43 -20.17
CA ASN A 312 -6.39 -8.44 -21.17
C ASN A 312 -6.02 -9.90 -21.55
N ASP A 313 -5.42 -10.08 -22.73
CA ASP A 313 -5.08 -11.40 -23.29
C ASP A 313 -3.99 -12.15 -22.48
N ASP A 314 -3.18 -11.43 -21.72
CA ASP A 314 -2.08 -11.96 -20.90
C ASP A 314 -2.54 -12.46 -19.51
N GLY A 315 -3.84 -12.41 -19.23
CA GLY A 315 -4.43 -12.78 -17.93
C GLY A 315 -4.47 -11.66 -16.91
N SER A 316 -3.98 -10.46 -17.25
CA SER A 316 -4.13 -9.26 -16.42
C SER A 316 -5.50 -8.60 -16.64
N VAL A 317 -5.86 -7.69 -15.74
CA VAL A 317 -7.09 -6.89 -15.80
C VAL A 317 -6.74 -5.41 -15.73
N THR A 318 -7.26 -4.63 -16.67
CA THR A 318 -7.26 -3.18 -16.56
C THR A 318 -8.44 -2.76 -15.69
N SER A 319 -8.18 -2.26 -14.49
CA SER A 319 -9.16 -1.68 -13.57
C SER A 319 -9.17 -0.16 -13.73
N GLU A 320 -10.29 0.40 -14.21
CA GLU A 320 -10.44 1.83 -14.51
C GLU A 320 -10.53 2.71 -13.24
N ILE A 321 -10.67 4.02 -13.44
CA ILE A 321 -10.84 4.99 -12.35
C ILE A 321 -12.22 4.75 -11.70
N PRO A 322 -12.34 4.76 -10.35
CA PRO A 322 -13.63 4.59 -9.69
C PRO A 322 -14.62 5.71 -10.07
N HIS A 323 -15.82 5.32 -10.49
CA HIS A 323 -16.91 6.23 -10.83
C HIS A 323 -17.94 6.28 -9.71
N ILE A 324 -18.21 7.47 -9.18
CA ILE A 324 -19.23 7.69 -8.14
C ILE A 324 -20.58 7.98 -8.81
N ALA A 325 -21.46 6.99 -8.85
CA ALA A 325 -22.76 7.08 -9.53
C ALA A 325 -23.78 7.96 -8.79
N ASP A 326 -23.69 8.05 -7.46
CA ASP A 326 -24.60 8.84 -6.62
C ASP A 326 -23.82 9.50 -5.48
N PHE A 327 -23.37 10.73 -5.73
CA PHE A 327 -22.52 11.47 -4.79
C PHE A 327 -23.23 11.77 -3.45
N SER A 328 -24.54 11.97 -3.46
CA SER A 328 -25.31 12.20 -2.22
C SER A 328 -25.37 10.94 -1.37
N LYS A 329 -25.57 9.76 -1.97
CA LYS A 329 -25.49 8.50 -1.22
C LYS A 329 -24.07 8.17 -0.78
N PHE A 330 -23.07 8.47 -1.60
CA PHE A 330 -21.66 8.36 -1.22
C PHE A 330 -21.40 9.19 0.05
N LEU A 331 -21.73 10.48 0.05
CA LEU A 331 -21.60 11.33 1.23
C LEU A 331 -22.44 10.85 2.41
N GLY A 332 -23.66 10.37 2.18
CA GLY A 332 -24.51 9.81 3.24
C GLY A 332 -23.94 8.53 3.86
N LEU A 333 -23.24 7.72 3.06
CA LEU A 333 -22.50 6.55 3.52
C LEU A 333 -21.29 6.93 4.35
N ILE A 334 -20.48 7.85 3.84
CA ILE A 334 -19.36 8.42 4.58
C ILE A 334 -19.89 9.04 5.88
N GLN A 335 -20.99 9.80 5.86
CA GLN A 335 -21.61 10.34 7.07
C GLN A 335 -22.10 9.26 8.04
N ARG A 336 -22.69 8.18 7.54
CA ARG A 336 -23.20 7.07 8.37
C ARG A 336 -22.07 6.33 9.07
N TYR A 337 -21.01 6.02 8.35
CA TYR A 337 -19.87 5.29 8.90
C TYR A 337 -18.92 6.17 9.72
N PHE A 338 -18.85 7.48 9.43
CA PHE A 338 -17.87 8.40 10.03
C PHE A 338 -18.49 9.56 10.84
N GLY A 339 -19.82 9.61 11.00
CA GLY A 339 -20.51 10.60 11.84
C GLY A 339 -20.47 12.05 11.34
N ILE A 340 -20.30 12.27 10.03
CA ILE A 340 -19.96 13.59 9.47
C ILE A 340 -21.20 14.45 9.16
N SER A 341 -21.54 15.40 10.02
CA SER A 341 -22.61 16.38 9.71
C SER A 341 -22.11 17.67 9.03
N ALA A 342 -20.84 17.76 8.61
CA ALA A 342 -20.19 19.03 8.25
C ALA A 342 -19.64 19.14 6.81
N LEU A 343 -19.86 18.13 5.95
CA LEU A 343 -19.28 18.08 4.58
C LEU A 343 -20.00 18.92 3.53
N GLU A 344 -21.16 19.52 3.83
CA GLU A 344 -21.96 20.27 2.85
C GLU A 344 -21.24 21.47 2.21
N HIS A 345 -20.11 21.93 2.79
CA HIS A 345 -19.37 23.09 2.29
C HIS A 345 -18.00 22.80 1.65
N LEU A 346 -17.42 21.60 1.84
CA LEU A 346 -16.06 21.28 1.35
C LEU A 346 -16.05 20.58 -0.02
N SER A 347 -17.12 19.88 -0.38
CA SER A 347 -17.16 19.04 -1.59
C SER A 347 -17.14 19.83 -2.91
N TYR A 348 -17.51 21.11 -2.91
CA TYR A 348 -17.70 21.86 -4.16
C TYR A 348 -16.43 22.50 -4.73
N GLN A 349 -15.40 22.76 -3.91
CA GLN A 349 -14.16 23.39 -4.38
C GLN A 349 -13.10 22.37 -4.81
N PHE A 350 -13.02 21.21 -4.16
CA PHE A 350 -11.95 20.24 -4.39
C PHE A 350 -12.20 19.32 -5.62
N LEU A 351 -13.46 19.05 -5.95
CA LEU A 351 -13.81 18.15 -7.07
C LEU A 351 -13.63 18.77 -8.47
N ASN A 352 -13.57 20.10 -8.57
CA ASN A 352 -13.25 20.76 -9.86
C ASN A 352 -11.76 20.64 -10.24
N GLU A 353 -10.92 20.10 -9.37
CA GLU A 353 -9.49 19.87 -9.65
C GLU A 353 -9.20 18.39 -9.98
N LEU A 354 -10.18 17.49 -9.82
CA LEU A 354 -10.09 16.04 -10.09
C LEU A 354 -10.85 15.59 -11.36
N ILE A 355 -11.60 16.50 -12.01
CA ILE A 355 -12.24 16.33 -13.33
C ILE A 355 -11.51 17.25 -14.32
#